data_AF-A0AA49GFC8-F1
#
_entry.id   AF-A0AA49GFC8-F1
#
_cell.length_a   1.000
_cell.length_b   1.000
_cell.length_c   1.000
_cell.angle_alpha   90.00
_cell.angle_beta   90.00
_cell.angle_gamma   90.00
#
_symmetry.space_group_name_H-M   'P 1'
#
loop_
_entity.id
_entity.type
_entity.pdbx_description
1 polymer ?
#
loop_
_entity_poly.entity_id
_entity_poly.type
_entity_poly.pdbx_seq_one_letter_code
_entity_poly.pdbx_strand_id
1 'polypeptide(L)'
;MKEPNVLVKLEKDDFELSDQVSASAKTIRFLGIDFQRIFMKRTGSINNTSNVLNINYASIPVIGKVLTDKASSYALYELMYQNEGYDVIFYPQYEIKTTKPFLGLGFILNITEVKTKARLGKLK
;
A
#
# COMPACT_ATOMS: atom_id res chain seq x y z
N MET A 1 -15.68 4.20 39.37
CA MET A 1 -15.71 3.15 38.33
C MET A 1 -14.31 3.07 37.75
N LYS A 2 -13.67 1.88 37.66
CA LYS A 2 -12.39 1.74 36.95
C LYS A 2 -12.64 1.96 35.46
N GLU A 3 -11.78 2.73 34.80
CA GLU A 3 -11.87 2.94 33.36
C GLU A 3 -11.81 1.57 32.63
N PRO A 4 -12.60 1.39 31.55
CA PRO A 4 -12.50 0.19 30.73
C PRO A 4 -11.08 0.12 30.15
N ASN A 5 -10.36 -0.95 30.49
CA ASN A 5 -9.01 -1.16 29.98
C ASN A 5 -9.09 -1.57 28.50
N VAL A 6 -8.96 -0.58 27.60
CA VAL A 6 -9.06 -0.73 26.13
C VAL A 6 -7.71 -0.96 25.45
N LEU A 7 -6.64 -1.14 26.22
CA LEU A 7 -5.30 -1.36 25.67
C LEU A 7 -5.14 -2.80 25.19
N VAL A 8 -5.04 -2.97 23.87
CA VAL A 8 -4.62 -4.23 23.25
C VAL A 8 -3.11 -4.20 23.09
N LYS A 9 -2.41 -5.06 23.83
CA LYS A 9 -0.97 -5.29 23.67
C LYS A 9 -0.79 -6.41 22.66
N LEU A 10 -0.02 -6.15 21.61
CA LEU A 10 0.35 -7.14 20.61
C LEU A 10 1.84 -7.42 20.70
N GLU A 11 2.20 -8.69 20.75
CA GLU A 11 3.56 -9.20 20.67
C GLU A 11 3.76 -9.91 19.33
N LYS A 12 5.02 -10.15 18.94
CA LYS A 12 5.31 -10.80 17.66
C LYS A 12 4.69 -12.21 17.58
N ASP A 13 4.63 -12.92 18.70
CA ASP A 13 4.17 -14.31 18.76
C ASP A 13 2.65 -14.47 18.60
N ASP A 14 1.90 -13.38 18.76
CA ASP A 14 0.46 -13.29 18.48
C ASP A 14 0.15 -13.41 16.97
N PHE A 15 1.19 -13.35 16.12
CA PHE A 15 1.06 -13.45 14.68
C PHE A 15 1.63 -14.77 14.14
N GLU A 16 0.94 -15.34 13.17
CA GLU A 16 1.52 -16.31 12.24
C GLU A 16 2.09 -15.53 11.05
N LEU A 17 3.41 -15.62 10.84
CA LEU A 17 4.10 -14.88 9.79
C LEU A 17 4.29 -15.74 8.53
N SER A 18 3.98 -15.17 7.37
CA SER A 18 4.29 -15.75 6.08
C SER A 18 5.80 -15.79 5.80
N ASP A 19 6.17 -16.53 4.76
CA ASP A 19 7.43 -16.32 4.04
C ASP A 19 7.51 -14.91 3.44
N GLN A 20 8.70 -14.50 2.99
CA GLN A 20 8.82 -13.23 2.28
C GLN A 20 8.11 -13.28 0.94
N VAL A 21 7.09 -12.44 0.79
CA VAL A 21 6.31 -12.27 -0.44
C VAL A 21 6.62 -10.93 -1.07
N SER A 22 6.33 -10.80 -2.36
CA SER A 22 6.55 -9.55 -3.10
C SER A 22 5.43 -9.25 -4.08
N ALA A 23 5.13 -7.97 -4.24
CA ALA A 23 4.21 -7.47 -5.25
C ALA A 23 4.74 -6.16 -5.82
N SER A 24 4.25 -5.77 -6.99
CA SER A 24 4.64 -4.54 -7.66
C SER A 24 3.44 -3.75 -8.13
N ALA A 25 3.53 -2.43 -8.02
CA ALA A 25 2.56 -1.52 -8.62
C ALA A 25 3.26 -0.52 -9.54
N LYS A 26 2.58 -0.22 -10.65
CA LYS A 26 3.02 0.77 -11.63
C LYS A 26 2.03 1.92 -11.66
N THR A 27 2.57 3.14 -11.68
CA THR A 27 1.83 4.39 -11.86
C THR A 27 2.39 5.12 -13.07
N ILE A 28 1.50 5.50 -13.99
CA ILE A 28 1.85 6.27 -15.18
C ILE A 28 1.15 7.61 -15.05
N ARG A 29 1.93 8.68 -14.89
CA ARG A 29 1.41 10.04 -14.82
C ARG A 29 1.71 10.78 -16.11
N PHE A 30 0.66 11.22 -16.79
CA PHE A 30 0.75 12.14 -17.92
C PHE A 30 0.24 13.50 -17.47
N LEU A 31 1.03 14.56 -17.65
CA LEU A 31 0.71 15.91 -17.15
C LEU A 31 0.35 15.93 -15.64
N GLY A 32 1.06 15.11 -14.85
CA GLY A 32 0.80 14.96 -13.41
C GLY A 32 -0.42 14.11 -13.04
N ILE A 33 -1.20 13.66 -14.03
CA ILE A 33 -2.45 12.91 -13.83
C ILE A 33 -2.21 11.41 -14.06
N ASP A 34 -2.61 10.59 -13.08
CA ASP A 34 -2.64 9.12 -13.20
C ASP A 34 -4.01 8.67 -13.73
N PHE A 35 -4.15 8.61 -15.06
CA PHE A 35 -5.41 8.27 -15.73
C PHE A 35 -5.91 6.86 -15.41
N GLN A 36 -5.01 5.90 -15.21
CA GLN A 36 -5.39 4.53 -14.87
C GLN A 36 -6.17 4.49 -13.55
N ARG A 37 -5.84 5.36 -12.59
CA ARG A 37 -6.49 5.43 -11.28
C ARG A 37 -7.74 6.29 -11.24
N ILE A 38 -7.93 7.18 -12.23
CA ILE A 38 -9.19 7.91 -12.42
C ILE A 38 -10.25 6.98 -13.02
N PHE A 39 -9.86 6.11 -13.96
CA PHE A 39 -10.80 5.22 -14.65
C PHE A 39 -10.92 3.81 -14.05
N MET A 40 -9.92 3.33 -13.30
CA MET A 40 -9.95 2.03 -12.61
C MET A 40 -9.70 2.22 -11.11
N LYS A 41 -10.76 2.42 -10.33
CA LYS A 41 -10.70 2.41 -8.85
C LYS A 41 -10.46 0.98 -8.33
N ARG A 42 -9.20 0.55 -8.29
CA ARG A 42 -8.75 -0.54 -7.41
C ARG A 42 -8.35 0.08 -6.08
N THR A 43 -9.31 0.26 -5.19
CA THR A 43 -9.07 0.80 -3.84
C THR A 43 -9.71 -0.14 -2.83
N GLY A 44 -8.99 -0.54 -1.78
CA GLY A 44 -9.52 -1.29 -0.64
C GLY A 44 -10.42 -0.41 0.24
N SER A 45 -11.52 0.11 -0.33
CA SER A 45 -12.49 0.97 0.33
C SER A 45 -13.78 0.19 0.54
N ILE A 46 -14.19 0.05 1.80
CA ILE A 46 -15.55 -0.35 2.16
C ILE A 46 -16.30 0.95 2.50
N ASN A 47 -17.29 1.26 1.65
CA ASN A 47 -18.42 2.19 1.82
C ASN A 47 -18.21 3.72 1.65
N ASN A 48 -18.82 4.22 0.56
CA ASN A 48 -19.70 5.39 0.47
C ASN A 48 -19.40 6.62 1.33
N THR A 49 -18.36 7.37 0.99
CA THR A 49 -18.40 8.83 1.20
C THR A 49 -17.73 9.55 0.04
N SER A 50 -18.50 10.44 -0.56
CA SER A 50 -18.26 11.14 -1.82
C SER A 50 -17.10 12.12 -1.74
N ASN A 51 -15.86 11.64 -1.69
CA ASN A 51 -14.68 12.47 -1.93
C ASN A 51 -13.68 11.73 -2.82
N VAL A 52 -13.69 12.11 -4.10
CA VAL A 52 -13.07 11.41 -5.25
C VAL A 52 -11.53 11.43 -5.25
N LEU A 53 -10.87 12.02 -4.25
CA LEU A 53 -9.42 12.26 -4.27
C LEU A 53 -8.62 11.63 -3.10
N ASN A 54 -9.28 11.01 -2.12
CA ASN A 54 -8.57 10.36 -1.03
C ASN A 54 -8.45 8.86 -1.27
N ILE A 55 -7.25 8.43 -1.66
CA ILE A 55 -6.82 7.05 -1.44
C ILE A 55 -6.83 6.90 0.08
N ASN A 56 -7.74 6.09 0.61
CA ASN A 56 -7.81 5.86 2.04
C ASN A 56 -6.58 5.00 2.40
N TYR A 57 -5.47 5.65 2.78
CA TYR A 57 -4.26 5.00 3.31
C TYR A 57 -4.55 4.16 4.58
N ALA A 58 -5.76 4.26 5.12
CA ALA A 58 -6.19 3.76 6.41
C ALA A 58 -6.66 2.29 6.43
N SER A 59 -6.66 1.55 5.32
CA SER A 59 -7.19 0.17 5.29
C SER A 59 -6.15 -0.95 5.23
N ILE A 60 -4.84 -0.62 5.19
CA ILE A 60 -3.77 -1.63 5.17
C ILE A 60 -2.93 -1.48 6.42
N PRO A 61 -3.09 -2.35 7.42
CA PRO A 61 -2.25 -2.34 8.61
C PRO A 61 -0.81 -2.65 8.23
N VAL A 62 0.12 -1.76 8.61
CA VAL A 62 1.55 -1.95 8.40
C VAL A 62 2.29 -1.72 9.70
N ILE A 63 3.13 -2.69 10.07
CA ILE A 63 4.11 -2.56 11.15
C ILE A 63 5.46 -2.23 10.52
N GLY A 64 6.05 -1.11 10.91
CA GLY A 64 7.32 -0.62 10.35
C GLY A 64 7.15 0.64 9.52
N LYS A 65 8.04 0.85 8.54
CA LYS A 65 8.08 2.08 7.74
C LYS A 65 7.10 2.02 6.57
N VAL A 66 6.10 2.90 6.58
CA VAL A 66 5.24 3.18 5.42
C VAL A 66 5.80 4.36 4.64
N LEU A 67 5.88 4.25 3.32
CA LEU A 67 6.16 5.40 2.45
C LEU A 67 4.87 6.14 2.12
N THR A 68 4.92 7.47 2.11
CA THR A 68 3.76 8.33 1.87
C THR A 68 3.39 8.46 0.39
N ASP A 69 4.20 7.94 -0.53
CA ASP A 69 3.94 8.01 -1.95
C ASP A 69 2.84 7.02 -2.39
N LYS A 70 2.02 7.43 -3.36
CA LYS A 70 0.86 6.66 -3.82
C LYS A 70 1.25 5.30 -4.43
N ALA A 71 2.40 5.22 -5.11
CA ALA A 71 2.80 4.00 -5.80
C ALA A 71 3.19 2.89 -4.81
N SER A 72 3.86 3.25 -3.72
CA SER A 72 4.12 2.38 -2.57
C SER A 72 2.84 1.85 -1.94
N SER A 73 1.81 2.69 -1.77
CA SER A 73 0.52 2.23 -1.23
C SER A 73 -0.18 1.24 -2.15
N TYR A 74 -0.11 1.46 -3.47
CA TYR A 74 -0.64 0.47 -4.42
C TYR A 74 0.14 -0.84 -4.37
N ALA A 75 1.46 -0.79 -4.22
CA ALA A 75 2.27 -2.00 -4.11
C ALA A 75 1.96 -2.77 -2.82
N LEU A 76 1.68 -2.09 -1.71
CA LEU A 76 1.20 -2.72 -0.46
C LEU A 76 -0.20 -3.33 -0.64
N TYR A 77 -1.10 -2.65 -1.35
CA TYR A 77 -2.43 -3.19 -1.66
C TYR A 77 -2.35 -4.46 -2.49
N GLU A 78 -1.57 -4.45 -3.58
CA GLU A 78 -1.35 -5.63 -4.42
C GLU A 78 -0.71 -6.76 -3.63
N LEU A 79 0.19 -6.46 -2.67
CA LEU A 79 0.78 -7.47 -1.79
C LEU A 79 -0.28 -8.20 -0.97
N MET A 80 -1.23 -7.48 -0.36
CA MET A 80 -2.32 -8.08 0.42
C MET A 80 -3.36 -8.76 -0.48
N TYR A 81 -3.69 -8.16 -1.63
CA TYR A 81 -4.64 -8.73 -2.58
C TYR A 81 -4.16 -10.06 -3.18
N GLN A 82 -2.87 -10.18 -3.46
CA GLN A 82 -2.29 -11.41 -4.01
C GLN A 82 -2.05 -12.48 -2.94
N ASN A 83 -2.12 -12.11 -1.66
CA ASN A 83 -1.88 -12.99 -0.52
C ASN A 83 -3.03 -12.81 0.48
N GLU A 84 -4.21 -13.29 0.11
CA GLU A 84 -5.41 -13.18 0.94
C GLU A 84 -5.26 -14.00 2.24
N GLY A 85 -6.02 -13.61 3.28
CA GLY A 85 -6.05 -14.32 4.56
C GLY A 85 -5.04 -13.86 5.60
N TYR A 86 -4.34 -12.76 5.35
CA TYR A 86 -3.46 -12.07 6.31
C TYR A 86 -4.03 -10.71 6.70
N ASP A 87 -3.67 -10.22 7.90
CA ASP A 87 -4.25 -9.03 8.52
C ASP A 87 -3.30 -7.81 8.47
N VAL A 88 -1.99 -8.04 8.48
CA VAL A 88 -0.98 -6.98 8.64
C VAL A 88 0.29 -7.23 7.82
N ILE A 89 0.91 -6.16 7.32
CA ILE A 89 2.20 -6.20 6.62
C ILE A 89 3.33 -5.86 7.60
N PHE A 90 4.35 -6.72 7.69
CA PHE A 90 5.52 -6.52 8.55
C PHE A 90 6.74 -6.03 7.76
N TYR A 91 7.27 -4.88 8.20
CA TYR A 91 8.53 -4.27 7.76
C TYR A 91 8.75 -4.30 6.25
N PRO A 92 7.88 -3.64 5.46
CA PRO A 92 7.99 -3.65 4.02
C PRO A 92 9.28 -2.97 3.55
N GLN A 93 9.88 -3.58 2.52
CA GLN A 93 11.05 -3.08 1.80
C GLN A 93 10.60 -2.68 0.39
N TYR A 94 11.13 -1.56 -0.10
CA TYR A 94 10.69 -0.97 -1.37
C TYR A 94 11.87 -0.82 -2.33
N GLU A 95 11.65 -1.22 -3.58
CA GLU A 95 12.50 -0.92 -4.72
C GLU A 95 11.70 -0.01 -5.67
N ILE A 96 12.16 1.24 -5.83
CA ILE A 96 11.45 2.27 -6.59
C ILE A 96 12.24 2.59 -7.86
N LYS A 97 11.58 2.48 -9.01
CA LYS A 97 12.14 2.86 -10.32
C LYS A 97 11.25 3.91 -10.95
N THR A 98 11.84 5.06 -11.26
CA THR A 98 11.14 6.16 -11.93
C THR A 98 11.79 6.47 -13.27
N THR A 99 10.98 6.37 -14.34
CA THR A 99 11.40 6.62 -15.72
C THR A 99 10.68 7.84 -16.28
N LYS A 100 11.44 8.75 -16.90
CA LYS A 100 10.95 10.00 -17.50
C LYS A 100 11.33 10.03 -19.00
N PRO A 101 10.56 9.35 -19.86
CA PRO A 101 10.98 9.06 -21.24
C PRO A 101 10.96 10.30 -22.16
N PHE A 102 10.17 11.33 -21.85
CA PHE A 102 10.07 12.52 -22.69
C PHE A 102 11.17 13.53 -22.32
N LEU A 103 12.39 13.34 -22.85
CA LEU A 103 13.55 14.22 -22.62
C LEU A 103 13.89 14.44 -21.13
N GLY A 104 13.55 13.49 -20.25
CA GLY A 104 13.72 13.65 -18.80
C GLY A 104 12.69 14.60 -18.14
N LEU A 105 11.75 15.16 -18.90
CA LEU A 105 10.72 16.09 -18.44
C LEU A 105 9.60 15.33 -17.72
N GLY A 106 9.80 15.14 -16.41
CA GLY A 106 8.87 14.39 -15.55
C GLY A 106 7.48 15.02 -15.37
N PHE A 107 7.24 16.24 -15.88
CA PHE A 107 5.90 16.82 -15.90
C PHE A 107 5.06 16.34 -17.09
N ILE A 108 5.69 15.89 -18.20
CA ILE A 108 4.96 15.39 -19.37
C ILE A 108 4.58 13.94 -19.15
N LEU A 109 5.57 13.09 -18.87
CA LEU A 109 5.35 11.67 -18.62
C LEU A 109 6.30 11.17 -17.54
N ASN A 110 5.72 10.60 -16.49
CA ASN A 110 6.44 9.99 -15.39
C ASN A 110 5.88 8.60 -15.13
N ILE A 111 6.72 7.57 -15.28
CA ILE A 111 6.37 6.18 -15.02
C ILE A 111 7.12 5.79 -13.75
N THR A 112 6.39 5.48 -12.68
CA THR A 112 6.97 5.00 -11.43
C THR A 112 6.50 3.57 -11.17
N GLU A 113 7.45 2.67 -10.98
CA GLU A 113 7.23 1.29 -10.59
C GLU A 113 7.80 1.09 -9.18
N VAL A 114 6.98 0.54 -8.29
CA VAL A 114 7.38 0.20 -6.93
C VAL A 114 7.20 -1.29 -6.74
N LYS A 115 8.27 -1.98 -6.40
CA LYS A 115 8.22 -3.36 -5.93
C LYS A 115 8.35 -3.36 -4.42
N THR A 116 7.41 -3.99 -3.75
CA THR A 116 7.40 -4.17 -2.30
C THR A 116 7.71 -5.61 -1.95
N LYS A 117 8.54 -5.83 -0.94
CA LYS A 117 8.82 -7.13 -0.35
C LYS A 117 8.59 -7.07 1.15
N ALA A 118 7.80 -7.98 1.70
CA ALA A 118 7.50 -8.00 3.13
C ALA A 118 7.14 -9.41 3.61
N ARG A 119 6.99 -9.58 4.93
CA ARG A 119 6.25 -10.71 5.50
C ARG A 119 4.85 -10.24 5.84
N LEU A 120 3.86 -11.14 5.76
CA LEU A 120 2.49 -10.87 6.16
C LEU A 120 2.22 -11.59 7.48
N GLY A 121 1.47 -10.94 8.37
CA GLY A 121 1.06 -11.49 9.65
C GLY A 121 -0.44 -11.73 9.66
N LYS A 122 -0.83 -12.91 10.14
CA LYS A 122 -2.21 -13.25 10.49
C LYS A 122 -2.33 -13.32 12.00
N LEU A 123 -3.34 -12.66 12.57
CA LEU A 123 -3.58 -12.72 14.01
C LEU A 123 -4.10 -14.12 14.40
N LYS A 124 -3.59 -14.65 15.52
CA LYS A 124 -4.03 -15.94 16.09
C LYS A 124 -5.21 -15.79 17.04
#